data_AF-A0A8T4A5L7-F1
#
_entry.id   AF-A0A8T4A5L7-F1
#
_cell.length_a   1.000
_cell.length_b   1.000
_cell.length_c   1.000
_cell.angle_alpha   90.00
_cell.angle_beta   90.00
_cell.angle_gamma   90.00
#
_symmetry.space_group_name_H-M   'P 1'
#
loop_
_entity.id
_entity.type
_entity.pdbx_description
1 polymer ?
#
loop_
_entity_poly.entity_id
_entity_poly.type
_entity_poly.pdbx_seq_one_letter_code
_entity_poly.pdbx_strand_id
1 'polypeptide(L)'
;MFSGKLTKPEDFIVREILDERFSRKYRRTCKGVEKMCGEHSLYLLQKKNMNTRDAINLIAKKLCISRGAIGYAGLKDKNAVSYQYITISKGPEKNLSFRDIALTFMRSIDRRLGRGDLIGNEFEITLHNCRNVQELPEKIKKIRQGIPNFFGPQRFGVLKNNHIKGRMIIHRRKLPENMGKEDKRAQHNVQRRRKTVGNKAGCELQNYRGQRLSSFFTAQRFLRYCCIECNRHSR
;
A
#
# COMPACT_ATOMS: atom_id res chain seq x y z
N MET A 1 21.87 0.03 -18.89
CA MET A 1 21.06 0.07 -17.64
C MET A 1 19.69 -0.51 -17.93
N PHE A 2 19.34 -1.57 -17.19
CA PHE A 2 18.00 -2.15 -17.21
C PHE A 2 16.91 -1.09 -16.99
N SER A 3 15.86 -1.13 -17.80
CA SER A 3 14.68 -0.27 -17.68
C SER A 3 13.42 -1.00 -18.12
N GLY A 4 12.28 -0.73 -17.49
CA GLY A 4 10.95 -1.21 -17.88
C GLY A 4 9.87 -0.26 -17.39
N LYS A 5 8.62 -0.45 -17.81
CA LYS A 5 7.48 0.41 -17.46
C LYS A 5 6.31 -0.41 -16.91
N LEU A 6 5.67 0.13 -15.89
CA LEU A 6 4.31 -0.25 -15.51
C LEU A 6 3.33 0.47 -16.45
N THR A 7 2.37 -0.26 -17.01
CA THR A 7 1.45 0.26 -18.04
C THR A 7 0.01 0.31 -17.58
N LYS A 8 -0.43 -0.67 -16.80
CA LYS A 8 -1.79 -0.81 -16.29
C LYS A 8 -1.80 -1.23 -14.81
N PRO A 9 -2.91 -1.02 -14.06
CA PRO A 9 -2.98 -1.39 -12.64
C PRO A 9 -2.69 -2.87 -12.35
N GLU A 10 -3.01 -3.77 -13.29
CA GLU A 10 -2.75 -5.21 -13.19
C GLU A 10 -1.27 -5.55 -13.19
N ASP A 11 -0.42 -4.66 -13.70
CA ASP A 11 1.02 -4.85 -13.69
C ASP A 11 1.62 -4.63 -12.30
N PHE A 12 0.84 -4.12 -11.34
CA PHE A 12 1.26 -3.86 -9.97
C PHE A 12 0.22 -4.43 -9.00
N ILE A 13 0.44 -5.68 -8.62
CA ILE A 13 -0.42 -6.41 -7.70
C ILE A 13 0.17 -6.35 -6.30
N VAL A 14 -0.67 -6.02 -5.32
CA VAL A 14 -0.28 -5.93 -3.91
C VAL A 14 -1.19 -6.83 -3.08
N ARG A 15 -0.64 -7.82 -2.40
CA ARG A 15 -1.38 -8.74 -1.52
C ARG A 15 -0.98 -8.51 -0.07
N GLU A 16 -1.97 -8.23 0.77
CA GLU A 16 -1.75 -8.01 2.19
C GLU A 16 -1.48 -9.33 2.92
N ILE A 17 -0.47 -9.35 3.79
CA ILE A 17 -0.14 -10.51 4.61
C ILE A 17 -0.50 -10.21 6.08
N LEU A 18 -1.50 -10.89 6.61
CA LEU A 18 -1.94 -10.71 8.00
C LEU A 18 -0.94 -11.26 9.00
N ASP A 19 -0.88 -10.63 10.17
CA ASP A 19 -0.22 -11.18 11.35
C ASP A 19 -0.86 -12.51 11.75
N GLU A 20 -0.03 -13.49 12.09
CA GLU A 20 -0.47 -14.83 12.48
C GLU A 20 -1.45 -14.82 13.65
N ARG A 21 -1.32 -13.86 14.57
CA ARG A 21 -2.23 -13.69 15.70
C ARG A 21 -3.62 -13.26 15.25
N PHE A 22 -3.75 -12.58 14.12
CA PHE A 22 -5.04 -12.25 13.52
C PHE A 22 -5.56 -13.38 12.62
N SER A 23 -4.68 -14.01 11.84
CA SER A 23 -5.07 -15.06 10.89
C SER A 23 -5.48 -16.37 11.59
N ARG A 24 -5.09 -16.58 12.85
CA ARG A 24 -5.44 -17.77 13.65
C ARG A 24 -6.95 -17.98 13.77
N LYS A 25 -7.41 -19.21 13.52
CA LYS A 25 -8.82 -19.62 13.63
C LYS A 25 -9.21 -20.05 15.05
N TYR A 26 -8.22 -20.50 15.82
CA TYR A 26 -8.41 -21.07 17.14
C TYR A 26 -7.42 -20.46 18.12
N ARG A 27 -7.82 -20.37 19.39
CA ARG A 27 -6.98 -19.90 20.49
C ARG A 27 -7.01 -20.91 21.62
N ARG A 28 -5.86 -21.10 22.27
CA ARG A 28 -5.77 -21.91 23.49
C ARG A 28 -6.15 -21.05 24.70
N THR A 29 -7.03 -21.56 25.54
CA THR A 29 -7.49 -20.94 26.78
C THR A 29 -7.26 -21.91 27.94
N CYS A 30 -7.51 -21.47 29.18
CA CYS A 30 -7.49 -22.35 30.35
C CYS A 30 -8.55 -23.48 30.28
N LYS A 31 -9.57 -23.33 29.44
CA LYS A 31 -10.66 -24.29 29.24
C LYS A 31 -10.48 -25.21 28.02
N GLY A 32 -9.38 -25.07 27.28
CA GLY A 32 -9.09 -25.88 26.08
C GLY A 32 -8.82 -25.05 24.82
N VAL A 33 -9.22 -25.57 23.66
CA VAL A 33 -9.06 -24.88 22.37
C VAL A 33 -10.42 -24.32 21.94
N GLU A 34 -10.48 -23.01 21.72
CA GLU A 34 -11.71 -22.29 21.36
C GLU A 34 -11.60 -21.74 19.93
N LYS A 35 -12.69 -21.82 19.16
CA LYS A 35 -12.80 -21.19 17.84
C LYS A 35 -13.00 -19.69 18.00
N MET A 36 -12.18 -18.89 17.33
CA MET A 36 -12.30 -17.43 17.33
C MET A 36 -13.41 -17.01 16.36
N CYS A 37 -14.64 -16.88 16.87
CA CYS A 37 -15.80 -16.33 16.17
C CYS A 37 -16.41 -15.19 16.98
N GLY A 38 -17.04 -14.23 16.31
CA GLY A 38 -17.73 -13.13 16.98
C GLY A 38 -18.43 -12.21 15.99
N GLU A 39 -18.76 -11.00 16.45
CA GLU A 39 -19.65 -10.09 15.71
C GLU A 39 -19.02 -9.45 14.46
N HIS A 40 -17.73 -9.67 14.18
CA HIS A 40 -17.08 -9.07 13.01
C HIS A 40 -16.96 -10.07 11.87
N SER A 41 -17.30 -9.65 10.65
CA SER A 41 -17.11 -10.44 9.44
C SER A 41 -15.79 -10.04 8.77
N LEU A 42 -14.86 -10.99 8.61
CA LEU A 42 -13.60 -10.81 7.91
C LEU A 42 -13.79 -11.04 6.41
N TYR A 43 -13.30 -10.09 5.60
CA TYR A 43 -13.31 -10.19 4.15
C TYR A 43 -11.91 -9.97 3.58
N LEU A 44 -11.67 -10.59 2.43
CA LEU A 44 -10.65 -10.15 1.50
C LEU A 44 -11.27 -9.13 0.54
N LEU A 45 -10.84 -7.89 0.64
CA LEU A 45 -11.19 -6.81 -0.28
C LEU A 45 -10.20 -6.78 -1.45
N GLN A 46 -10.70 -7.08 -2.65
CA GLN A 46 -10.04 -6.75 -3.91
C GLN A 46 -10.53 -5.39 -4.38
N LYS A 47 -9.61 -4.49 -4.69
CA LYS A 47 -9.90 -3.21 -5.35
C LYS A 47 -8.95 -2.95 -6.52
N LYS A 48 -9.43 -2.27 -7.55
CA LYS A 48 -8.64 -1.86 -8.73
C LYS A 48 -8.74 -0.35 -8.93
N ASN A 49 -7.60 0.31 -9.19
CA ASN A 49 -7.53 1.75 -9.50
C ASN A 49 -8.23 2.68 -8.48
N MET A 50 -8.29 2.28 -7.21
CA MET A 50 -9.09 2.93 -6.17
C MET A 50 -8.29 3.08 -4.89
N ASN A 51 -8.43 4.20 -4.18
CA ASN A 51 -7.81 4.34 -2.86
C ASN A 51 -8.58 3.50 -1.83
N THR A 52 -7.89 3.02 -0.79
CA THR A 52 -8.54 2.31 0.32
C THR A 52 -9.67 3.14 0.94
N ARG A 53 -9.47 4.44 1.18
CA ARG A 53 -10.52 5.30 1.77
C ARG A 53 -11.78 5.38 0.90
N ASP A 54 -11.62 5.43 -0.42
CA ASP A 54 -12.74 5.50 -1.35
C ASP A 54 -13.51 4.17 -1.38
N ALA A 55 -12.81 3.04 -1.34
CA ALA A 55 -13.41 1.72 -1.21
C ALA A 55 -14.20 1.57 0.11
N ILE A 56 -13.63 2.01 1.24
CA ILE A 56 -14.30 1.99 2.54
C ILE A 56 -15.57 2.85 2.53
N ASN A 57 -15.51 4.06 1.93
CA ASN A 57 -16.69 4.92 1.79
C ASN A 57 -17.79 4.26 0.93
N LEU A 58 -17.40 3.59 -0.16
CA LEU A 58 -18.33 2.88 -1.03
C LEU A 58 -19.02 1.73 -0.30
N ILE A 59 -18.26 0.91 0.43
CA ILE A 59 -18.80 -0.21 1.22
C ILE A 59 -19.76 0.31 2.30
N ALA A 60 -19.33 1.32 3.06
CA ALA A 60 -20.14 1.93 4.11
C ALA A 60 -21.49 2.43 3.56
N LYS A 61 -21.46 3.11 2.42
CA LYS A 61 -22.67 3.60 1.74
C LYS A 61 -23.55 2.45 1.25
N LYS A 62 -22.98 1.38 0.69
CA LYS A 62 -23.74 0.25 0.13
C LYS A 62 -24.39 -0.62 1.20
N LEU A 63 -23.78 -0.70 2.38
CA LEU A 63 -24.30 -1.47 3.52
C LEU A 63 -25.07 -0.60 4.52
N CYS A 64 -25.21 0.71 4.27
CA CYS A 64 -25.85 1.66 5.19
C CYS A 64 -25.26 1.65 6.61
N ILE A 65 -23.93 1.52 6.71
CA ILE A 65 -23.20 1.49 7.99
C ILE A 65 -22.25 2.66 8.14
N SER A 66 -21.82 2.93 9.37
CA SER A 66 -20.78 3.93 9.62
C SER A 66 -19.41 3.44 9.13
N ARG A 67 -18.54 4.37 8.71
CA ARG A 67 -17.16 4.05 8.32
C ARG A 67 -16.35 3.43 9.47
N GLY A 68 -16.68 3.79 10.72
CA GLY A 68 -16.03 3.25 11.92
C GLY A 68 -16.27 1.75 12.11
N ALA A 69 -17.41 1.25 11.62
CA ALA A 69 -17.74 -0.18 11.65
C ALA A 69 -16.80 -1.03 10.77
N ILE A 70 -16.01 -0.41 9.89
CA ILE A 70 -15.06 -1.09 9.00
C ILE A 70 -13.64 -0.94 9.53
N GLY A 71 -12.98 -2.05 9.83
CA GLY A 71 -11.58 -2.15 10.25
C GLY A 71 -10.66 -2.54 9.09
N TYR A 72 -9.45 -1.97 9.06
CA TYR A 72 -8.40 -2.28 8.08
C TYR A 72 -7.02 -1.91 8.64
N ALA A 73 -5.98 -2.65 8.24
CA ALA A 73 -4.65 -2.52 8.83
C ALA A 73 -3.80 -1.39 8.22
N GLY A 74 -4.05 -1.02 6.97
CA GLY A 74 -3.30 0.04 6.28
C GLY A 74 -3.97 0.55 5.01
N LEU A 75 -3.42 1.63 4.47
CA LEU A 75 -3.78 2.13 3.15
C LEU A 75 -2.97 1.40 2.08
N LYS A 76 -3.56 1.23 0.90
CA LYS A 76 -2.93 0.63 -0.28
C LYS A 76 -2.95 1.60 -1.45
N ASP A 77 -2.03 1.41 -2.38
CA ASP A 77 -1.87 2.26 -3.55
C ASP A 77 -3.13 2.32 -4.41
N LYS A 78 -3.36 3.49 -5.01
CA LYS A 78 -4.49 3.69 -5.93
C LYS A 78 -4.29 2.92 -7.22
N ASN A 79 -3.15 3.13 -7.86
CA ASN A 79 -2.86 2.70 -9.22
C ASN A 79 -2.31 1.26 -9.21
N ALA A 80 -3.10 0.34 -8.68
CA ALA A 80 -2.73 -1.05 -8.44
C ALA A 80 -4.00 -1.92 -8.47
N VAL A 81 -3.83 -3.22 -8.61
CA VAL A 81 -4.79 -4.21 -8.09
C VAL A 81 -4.31 -4.60 -6.69
N SER A 82 -5.13 -4.37 -5.68
CA SER A 82 -4.73 -4.69 -4.30
C SER A 82 -5.74 -5.57 -3.61
N TYR A 83 -5.22 -6.56 -2.90
CA TYR A 83 -5.95 -7.46 -2.02
C TYR A 83 -5.58 -7.10 -0.58
N GLN A 84 -6.56 -6.62 0.18
CA GLN A 84 -6.37 -6.26 1.59
C GLN A 84 -7.47 -6.84 2.44
N TYR A 85 -7.18 -7.15 3.70
CA TYR A 85 -8.20 -7.64 4.61
C TYR A 85 -8.96 -6.47 5.22
N ILE A 86 -10.25 -6.66 5.42
CA ILE A 86 -11.11 -5.75 6.17
C ILE A 86 -12.02 -6.54 7.10
N THR A 87 -12.40 -5.95 8.23
CA THR A 87 -13.48 -6.46 9.07
C THR A 87 -14.67 -5.53 9.02
N ILE A 88 -15.88 -6.06 8.97
CA ILE A 88 -17.12 -5.28 9.08
C ILE A 88 -17.86 -5.73 10.34
N SER A 89 -18.10 -4.81 11.27
CA SER A 89 -18.92 -5.06 12.46
C SER A 89 -20.35 -5.42 12.06
N LYS A 90 -20.84 -6.56 12.52
CA LYS A 90 -22.15 -7.14 12.18
C LYS A 90 -22.36 -7.20 10.66
N GLY A 91 -21.29 -7.49 9.92
CA GLY A 91 -21.29 -7.54 8.46
C GLY A 91 -21.94 -8.81 7.92
N PRO A 92 -22.51 -8.79 6.70
CA PRO A 92 -23.21 -9.94 6.13
C PRO A 92 -22.25 -11.09 5.79
N GLU A 93 -22.52 -12.31 6.23
CA GLU A 93 -21.65 -13.48 6.01
C GLU A 93 -21.74 -14.08 4.59
N LYS A 94 -21.55 -13.25 3.57
CA LYS A 94 -21.57 -13.62 2.15
C LYS A 94 -20.65 -12.74 1.32
N ASN A 95 -20.29 -13.22 0.14
CA ASN A 95 -19.55 -12.43 -0.83
C ASN A 95 -20.38 -11.22 -1.30
N LEU A 96 -19.70 -10.10 -1.52
CA LEU A 96 -20.31 -8.87 -2.04
C LEU A 96 -19.48 -8.34 -3.20
N SER A 97 -20.12 -7.78 -4.22
CA SER A 97 -19.43 -7.16 -5.35
C SER A 97 -20.08 -5.84 -5.69
N PHE A 98 -19.27 -4.79 -5.86
CA PHE A 98 -19.73 -3.45 -6.17
C PHE A 98 -18.75 -2.75 -7.12
N ARG A 99 -19.15 -2.48 -8.37
CA ARG A 99 -18.29 -1.78 -9.36
C ARG A 99 -16.88 -2.41 -9.40
N ASP A 100 -15.84 -1.63 -9.08
CA ASP A 100 -14.41 -2.01 -9.10
C ASP A 100 -13.89 -2.63 -7.79
N ILE A 101 -14.80 -3.02 -6.88
CA ILE A 101 -14.44 -3.74 -5.66
C ILE A 101 -15.20 -5.05 -5.51
N ALA A 102 -14.51 -6.05 -4.98
CA ALA A 102 -15.08 -7.33 -4.58
C ALA A 102 -14.67 -7.65 -3.14
N LEU A 103 -15.62 -8.14 -2.35
CA LEU A 103 -15.43 -8.62 -0.99
C LEU A 103 -15.69 -10.11 -0.97
N THR A 104 -14.65 -10.89 -0.73
CA THR A 104 -14.77 -12.32 -0.46
C THR A 104 -14.90 -12.53 1.04
N PHE A 105 -16.04 -13.04 1.50
CA PHE A 105 -16.23 -13.38 2.91
C PHE A 105 -15.34 -14.57 3.27
N MET A 106 -14.65 -14.45 4.42
CA MET A 106 -13.71 -15.46 4.86
C MET A 106 -14.21 -16.22 6.08
N ARG A 107 -14.62 -15.50 7.12
CA ARG A 107 -15.18 -16.04 8.37
C ARG A 107 -15.61 -14.89 9.29
N SER A 108 -16.42 -15.22 10.30
CA SER A 108 -16.65 -14.36 11.45
C SER A 108 -15.45 -14.42 12.42
N ILE A 109 -15.19 -13.32 13.12
CA ILE A 109 -14.06 -13.14 14.04
C ILE A 109 -14.48 -12.28 15.24
N ASP A 110 -13.80 -12.48 16.37
CA ASP A 110 -14.08 -11.86 17.67
C ASP A 110 -13.51 -10.45 17.85
N ARG A 111 -12.72 -9.95 16.88
CA ARG A 111 -12.11 -8.61 16.96
C ARG A 111 -12.04 -7.89 15.62
N ARG A 112 -12.11 -6.56 15.71
CA ARG A 112 -11.92 -5.65 14.57
C ARG A 112 -10.45 -5.61 14.12
N LEU A 113 -10.23 -5.56 12.82
CA LEU A 113 -8.90 -5.38 12.22
C LEU A 113 -8.40 -3.94 12.43
N GLY A 114 -7.18 -3.80 12.94
CA GLY A 114 -6.57 -2.52 13.28
C GLY A 114 -5.15 -2.36 12.73
N ARG A 115 -4.55 -1.19 13.00
CA ARG A 115 -3.14 -0.94 12.67
C ARG A 115 -2.27 -1.90 13.49
N GLY A 116 -1.32 -2.56 12.83
CA GLY A 116 -0.42 -3.53 13.46
C GLY A 116 -0.82 -5.00 13.26
N ASP A 117 -2.03 -5.27 12.75
CA ASP A 117 -2.43 -6.64 12.37
C ASP A 117 -1.91 -7.07 10.98
N LEU A 118 -1.04 -6.25 10.38
CA LEU A 118 -0.37 -6.47 9.10
C LEU A 118 1.11 -6.72 9.34
N ILE A 119 1.66 -7.78 8.75
CA ILE A 119 3.10 -8.05 8.82
C ILE A 119 3.90 -7.54 7.63
N GLY A 120 3.25 -7.42 6.46
CA GLY A 120 3.89 -6.96 5.23
C GLY A 120 2.97 -7.11 4.03
N ASN A 121 3.47 -6.76 2.85
CA ASN A 121 2.75 -6.98 1.61
C ASN A 121 3.62 -7.84 0.69
N GLU A 122 2.98 -8.73 -0.04
CA GLU A 122 3.53 -9.41 -1.20
C GLU A 122 3.26 -8.54 -2.43
N PHE A 123 4.24 -8.47 -3.32
CA PHE A 123 4.19 -7.66 -4.53
C PHE A 123 4.41 -8.56 -5.74
N GLU A 124 3.59 -8.37 -6.75
CA GLU A 124 3.77 -8.99 -8.05
C GLU A 124 3.81 -7.86 -9.08
N ILE A 125 4.93 -7.78 -9.80
CA ILE A 125 5.28 -6.61 -10.62
C ILE A 125 5.62 -7.10 -12.04
N THR A 126 4.79 -6.70 -13.00
CA THR A 126 5.01 -7.00 -14.42
C THR A 126 5.58 -5.76 -15.11
N LEU A 127 6.79 -5.87 -15.67
CA LEU A 127 7.39 -4.76 -16.40
C LEU A 127 7.28 -4.98 -17.91
N HIS A 128 6.84 -3.94 -18.61
CA HIS A 128 6.73 -3.94 -20.08
C HIS A 128 7.81 -3.07 -20.70
N ASN A 129 8.06 -3.25 -22.00
CA ASN A 129 9.05 -2.50 -22.77
C ASN A 129 10.45 -2.55 -22.15
N CYS A 130 10.83 -3.74 -21.66
CA CYS A 130 12.11 -3.91 -20.99
C CYS A 130 13.29 -3.71 -21.96
N ARG A 131 14.34 -3.01 -21.51
CA ARG A 131 15.64 -2.92 -22.19
C ARG A 131 16.73 -3.48 -21.28
N ASN A 132 17.78 -4.02 -21.88
CA ASN A 132 18.92 -4.62 -21.17
C ASN A 132 18.50 -5.74 -20.20
N VAL A 133 17.57 -6.61 -20.63
CA VAL A 133 17.01 -7.72 -19.82
C VAL A 133 18.09 -8.70 -19.35
N GLN A 134 19.19 -8.82 -20.09
CA GLN A 134 20.36 -9.60 -19.71
C GLN A 134 21.01 -9.14 -18.39
N GLU A 135 20.83 -7.89 -17.97
CA GLU A 135 21.30 -7.40 -16.66
C GLU A 135 20.41 -7.87 -15.48
N LEU A 136 19.22 -8.40 -15.76
CA LEU A 136 18.19 -8.68 -14.76
C LEU A 136 18.58 -9.78 -13.75
N PRO A 137 19.17 -10.93 -14.14
CA PRO A 137 19.54 -11.98 -13.19
C PRO A 137 20.49 -11.46 -12.09
N GLU A 138 21.51 -10.69 -12.47
CA GLU A 138 22.45 -10.10 -11.52
C GLU A 138 21.79 -9.06 -10.61
N LYS A 139 20.86 -8.25 -11.14
CA LYS A 139 20.08 -7.31 -10.33
C LYS A 139 19.18 -8.04 -9.34
N ILE A 140 18.49 -9.10 -9.76
CA ILE A 140 17.66 -9.93 -8.88
C ILE A 140 18.51 -10.56 -7.78
N LYS A 141 19.70 -11.07 -8.11
CA LYS A 141 20.63 -11.63 -7.12
C LYS A 141 20.99 -10.62 -6.03
N LYS A 142 21.32 -9.37 -6.41
CA LYS A 142 21.58 -8.28 -5.47
C LYS A 142 20.35 -7.94 -4.62
N ILE A 143 19.17 -7.86 -5.25
CA ILE A 143 17.90 -7.58 -4.57
C ILE A 143 17.61 -8.66 -3.50
N ARG A 144 17.87 -9.93 -3.80
CA ARG A 144 17.68 -11.05 -2.86
C ARG A 144 18.59 -11.00 -1.64
N GLN A 145 19.74 -10.33 -1.72
CA GLN A 145 20.62 -10.09 -0.58
C GLN A 145 20.09 -8.99 0.37
N GLY A 146 19.04 -8.28 -0.05
CA GLY A 146 18.53 -7.12 0.67
C GLY A 146 18.72 -5.84 -0.14
N ILE A 147 17.86 -4.87 0.13
CA ILE A 147 18.00 -3.50 -0.37
C ILE A 147 17.98 -2.54 0.81
N PRO A 148 18.67 -1.38 0.72
CA PRO A 148 18.55 -0.33 1.73
C PRO A 148 17.10 0.09 1.96
N ASN A 149 16.69 0.18 3.22
CA ASN A 149 15.33 0.51 3.64
C ASN A 149 15.05 2.02 3.63
N PHE A 150 15.25 2.67 2.49
CA PHE A 150 15.03 4.11 2.41
C PHE A 150 13.55 4.47 2.32
N PHE A 151 13.20 5.63 2.84
CA PHE A 151 11.91 6.24 2.56
C PHE A 151 11.85 6.67 1.10
N GLY A 152 10.86 6.16 0.36
CA GLY A 152 10.64 6.57 -1.02
C GLY A 152 10.15 8.02 -1.16
N PRO A 153 10.20 8.61 -2.38
CA PRO A 153 9.78 9.99 -2.64
C PRO A 153 8.37 10.32 -2.14
N GLN A 154 7.45 9.35 -2.19
CA GLN A 154 6.07 9.50 -1.70
C GLN A 154 6.00 9.90 -0.22
N ARG A 155 7.00 9.53 0.60
CA ARG A 155 7.05 9.91 2.02
C ARG A 155 7.26 11.39 2.23
N PHE A 156 7.86 12.06 1.26
CA PHE A 156 8.17 13.48 1.33
C PHE A 156 7.01 14.37 0.83
N GLY A 157 5.88 13.76 0.45
CA GLY A 157 4.71 14.47 -0.06
C GLY A 157 4.87 14.90 -1.52
N VAL A 158 3.81 15.45 -2.09
CA VAL A 158 3.79 15.88 -3.51
C VAL A 158 4.86 16.92 -3.80
N LEU A 159 5.07 17.86 -2.87
CA LEU A 159 6.10 18.90 -2.96
C LEU A 159 7.48 18.46 -2.48
N LYS A 160 7.64 17.19 -2.06
CA LYS A 160 8.86 16.65 -1.48
C LYS A 160 9.40 17.45 -0.27
N ASN A 161 8.59 18.29 0.38
CA ASN A 161 9.04 19.23 1.42
C ASN A 161 8.63 18.83 2.86
N ASN A 162 8.02 17.66 3.07
CA ASN A 162 7.58 17.23 4.40
C ASN A 162 8.72 17.18 5.43
N HIS A 163 9.92 16.76 5.00
CA HIS A 163 11.09 16.68 5.86
C HIS A 163 11.61 18.07 6.28
N ILE A 164 11.51 19.06 5.39
CA ILE A 164 11.87 20.45 5.68
C ILE A 164 10.90 21.02 6.72
N LYS A 165 9.59 20.80 6.53
CA LYS A 165 8.57 21.22 7.50
C LYS A 165 8.81 20.56 8.87
N GLY A 166 9.08 19.25 8.88
CA GLY A 166 9.40 18.51 10.10
C GLY A 166 10.63 19.10 10.82
N ARG A 167 11.70 19.40 10.08
CA ARG A 167 12.90 20.05 10.62
C ARG A 167 12.60 21.40 11.26
N MET A 168 11.77 22.23 10.63
CA MET A 168 11.38 23.54 11.16
C MET A 168 10.60 23.41 12.47
N ILE A 169 9.67 22.46 12.54
CA ILE A 169 8.88 22.18 13.75
C ILE A 169 9.79 21.74 14.91
N ILE A 170 10.70 20.79 14.66
CA ILE A 170 11.63 20.28 15.68
C ILE A 170 12.50 21.41 16.24
N HIS A 171 13.01 22.30 15.37
CA HIS A 171 13.82 23.44 15.79
C HIS A 171 13.01 24.66 16.26
N ARG A 172 11.68 24.54 16.37
CA ARG A 172 10.76 25.63 16.74
C ARG A 172 10.95 26.91 15.90
N ARG A 173 11.31 26.75 14.62
CA ARG A 173 11.48 27.85 13.67
C ARG A 173 10.17 28.10 12.93
N LYS A 174 9.90 29.37 12.57
CA LYS A 174 8.77 29.71 11.70
C LYS A 174 8.96 29.04 10.34
N LEU A 175 7.88 28.48 9.81
CA LEU A 175 7.84 28.02 8.42
C LEU A 175 7.96 29.24 7.50
N PRO A 176 8.84 29.21 6.47
CA PRO A 176 8.92 30.32 5.53
C PRO A 176 7.57 30.54 4.82
N GLU A 177 7.15 31.80 4.74
CA GLU A 177 5.79 32.21 4.32
C GLU A 177 5.38 31.68 2.93
N ASN A 178 6.37 31.46 2.05
CA ASN A 178 6.14 31.02 0.68
C ASN A 178 5.89 29.50 0.57
N MET A 179 6.29 28.72 1.57
CA MET A 179 6.20 27.25 1.55
C MET A 179 4.75 26.74 1.69
N GLY A 180 3.84 27.56 2.22
CA GLY A 180 2.39 27.26 2.29
C GLY A 180 1.61 27.71 1.05
N LYS A 181 2.12 28.68 0.27
CA LYS A 181 1.47 29.19 -0.95
C LYS A 181 1.61 28.18 -2.10
N GLU A 182 2.75 27.49 -2.17
CA GLU A 182 2.99 26.40 -3.12
C GLU A 182 2.07 25.21 -2.90
N ASP A 183 1.74 24.86 -1.65
CA ASP A 183 0.80 23.77 -1.34
C ASP A 183 -0.61 24.04 -1.93
N LYS A 184 -1.11 25.27 -1.82
CA LYS A 184 -2.44 25.64 -2.37
C LYS A 184 -2.47 25.59 -3.90
N ARG A 185 -1.43 26.11 -4.56
CA ARG A 185 -1.29 26.04 -6.04
C ARG A 185 -1.06 24.61 -6.52
N ALA A 186 -0.27 23.81 -5.80
CA ALA A 186 0.00 22.42 -6.16
C ALA A 186 -1.23 21.52 -5.95
N GLN A 187 -2.01 21.71 -4.89
CA GLN A 187 -3.29 21.00 -4.70
C GLN A 187 -4.26 21.30 -5.85
N HIS A 188 -4.39 22.58 -6.24
CA HIS A 188 -5.24 23.01 -7.35
C HIS A 188 -4.74 22.45 -8.71
N ASN A 189 -3.43 22.42 -8.94
CA ASN A 189 -2.83 21.86 -10.16
C ASN A 189 -2.83 20.33 -10.21
N VAL A 190 -2.77 19.62 -9.08
CA VAL A 190 -2.96 18.15 -9.01
C VAL A 190 -4.41 17.80 -9.37
N GLN A 191 -5.39 18.60 -8.97
CA GLN A 191 -6.79 18.45 -9.40
C GLN A 191 -6.97 18.69 -10.91
N ARG A 192 -6.23 19.63 -11.51
CA ARG A 192 -6.25 19.86 -12.97
C ARG A 192 -5.50 18.78 -13.77
N ARG A 193 -4.32 18.34 -13.33
CA ARG A 193 -3.55 17.24 -13.96
C ARG A 193 -4.26 15.88 -13.89
N ARG A 194 -5.20 15.66 -12.95
CA ARG A 194 -6.07 14.47 -12.97
C ARG A 194 -6.90 14.32 -14.25
N LYS A 195 -7.07 15.39 -15.04
CA LYS A 195 -7.76 15.36 -16.35
C LYS A 195 -6.82 15.17 -17.54
N THR A 196 -5.51 15.30 -17.35
CA THR A 196 -4.53 15.28 -18.44
C THR A 196 -3.17 14.82 -17.91
N VAL A 197 -2.84 13.53 -18.05
CA VAL A 197 -1.44 13.10 -18.04
C VAL A 197 -1.21 12.08 -19.16
N GLY A 198 -0.84 12.62 -20.32
CA GLY A 198 0.09 11.97 -21.23
C GLY A 198 1.48 12.54 -21.00
N ASN A 199 2.43 11.63 -20.77
CA ASN A 199 3.87 11.72 -21.01
C ASN A 199 4.82 12.66 -20.22
N LYS A 200 5.96 12.04 -19.89
CA LYS A 200 7.32 12.54 -19.58
C LYS A 200 7.56 13.29 -18.27
N ALA A 201 8.45 12.75 -17.44
CA ALA A 201 9.79 13.31 -17.19
C ALA A 201 10.60 12.40 -16.25
N GLY A 202 11.87 12.16 -16.60
CA GLY A 202 12.87 11.55 -15.73
C GLY A 202 13.26 12.49 -14.59
N CYS A 203 13.85 11.94 -13.53
CA CYS A 203 14.34 12.73 -12.41
C CYS A 203 15.64 12.10 -11.89
N GLU A 204 16.73 12.84 -12.05
CA GLU A 204 18.03 12.58 -11.45
C GLU A 204 17.93 12.67 -9.92
N LEU A 205 18.54 11.71 -9.23
CA LEU A 205 18.67 11.69 -7.78
C LEU A 205 20.07 12.17 -7.42
N GLN A 206 20.16 13.38 -6.86
CA GLN A 206 21.38 13.87 -6.23
C GLN A 206 21.59 13.21 -4.86
N ASN A 207 22.84 12.80 -4.63
CA ASN A 207 23.34 12.10 -3.45
C ASN A 207 23.10 12.89 -2.15
N TYR A 208 22.38 12.30 -1.20
CA TYR A 208 22.37 12.73 0.20
C TYR A 208 23.09 11.68 1.06
N ARG A 209 24.23 12.07 1.65
CA ARG A 209 24.99 11.27 2.61
C ARG A 209 24.21 11.17 3.93
N GLY A 210 24.12 9.94 4.44
CA GLY A 210 23.29 9.59 5.58
C GLY A 210 23.82 10.03 6.94
N GLN A 211 22.89 10.24 7.87
CA GLN A 211 23.11 10.09 9.30
C GLN A 211 22.21 8.97 9.81
N ARG A 212 22.79 8.05 10.61
CA ARG A 212 22.10 6.93 11.23
C ARG A 212 21.02 7.46 12.18
N LEU A 213 19.76 7.16 11.88
CA LEU A 213 18.71 7.13 12.89
C LEU A 213 18.40 5.66 13.19
N SER A 214 18.53 5.33 14.47
CA SER A 214 18.37 4.00 15.04
C SER A 214 16.97 3.46 14.83
N SER A 215 16.94 2.21 14.35
CA SER A 215 15.96 1.16 14.64
C SER A 215 14.48 1.55 14.68
N PHE A 216 13.72 1.21 13.63
CA PHE A 216 12.52 0.38 13.80
C PHE A 216 12.32 -0.47 12.54
N PHE A 217 12.13 -1.76 12.79
CA PHE A 217 11.96 -2.84 11.82
C PHE A 217 10.95 -2.51 10.72
N THR A 218 11.36 -2.49 9.44
CA THR A 218 10.39 -2.56 8.33
C THR A 218 10.92 -3.17 7.02
N ALA A 219 12.24 -3.28 6.81
CA ALA A 219 12.76 -3.75 5.52
C ALA A 219 12.86 -5.27 5.35
N GLN A 220 13.12 -6.02 6.42
CA GLN A 220 13.51 -7.43 6.28
C GLN A 220 12.38 -8.35 5.79
N ARG A 221 11.14 -7.86 5.72
CA ARG A 221 9.98 -8.60 5.19
C ARG A 221 9.60 -8.25 3.74
N PHE A 222 10.19 -7.22 3.15
CA PHE A 222 9.80 -6.72 1.82
C PHE A 222 10.16 -7.68 0.66
N LEU A 223 11.12 -8.58 0.87
CA LEU A 223 11.78 -9.31 -0.22
C LEU A 223 11.45 -10.80 -0.30
N ARG A 224 10.67 -11.36 0.63
CA ARG A 224 10.31 -12.79 0.55
C ARG A 224 9.32 -13.10 -0.58
N TYR A 225 8.63 -12.09 -1.10
CA TYR A 225 7.44 -12.29 -1.93
C TYR A 225 7.36 -11.25 -3.06
N CYS A 226 8.43 -11.12 -3.85
CA CYS A 226 8.41 -10.27 -5.04
C CYS A 226 8.68 -11.13 -6.29
N CYS A 227 7.64 -11.34 -7.10
CA CYS A 227 7.77 -11.94 -8.43
C CYS A 227 7.86 -10.81 -9.47
N ILE A 228 8.94 -10.79 -10.25
CA ILE A 228 9.12 -9.84 -11.35
C ILE A 228 9.09 -10.62 -12.66
N GLU A 229 8.05 -10.40 -13.45
CA GLU A 229 7.94 -10.93 -14.81
C GLU A 229 8.23 -9.83 -15.82
N CYS A 230 9.02 -10.15 -16.85
CA CYS A 230 9.33 -9.24 -17.95
C CYS A 230 8.95 -9.91 -19.28
N ASN A 231 7.94 -9.36 -19.93
CA ASN A 231 7.50 -9.82 -21.24
C ASN A 231 8.21 -9.03 -22.35
N ARG A 232 8.91 -9.75 -23.25
CA ARG A 232 9.34 -9.17 -24.52
C ARG A 232 8.13 -9.13 -25.45
N HIS A 233 7.83 -7.99 -26.05
CA HIS A 233 7.06 -7.99 -27.29
C HIS A 233 7.98 -8.55 -28.38
N SER A 234 7.66 -9.74 -28.87
CA SER A 234 8.03 -10.15 -30.23
C SER A 234 7.47 -9.12 -31.20
N ARG A 235 8.33 -8.69 -32.13
CA ARG A 235 8.03 -7.69 -33.15
C ARG A 235 6.80 -8.05 -33.97
#